data_AF-A0A856MR24-F1
#
_entry.id   AF-A0A856MR24-F1
#
_cell.length_a   1.000
_cell.length_b   1.000
_cell.length_c   1.000
_cell.angle_alpha   90.00
_cell.angle_beta   90.00
_cell.angle_gamma   90.00
#
_symmetry.space_group_name_H-M   'P 1'
#
loop_
_entity.id
_entity.type
_entity.pdbx_description
1 polymer ?
#
loop_
_entity_poly.entity_id
_entity_poly.type
_entity_poly.pdbx_seq_one_letter_code
_entity_poly.pdbx_strand_id
1 'polypeptide(L)'
;MSGSPKFSEAEIAEWKQKILEAERQRRSEAEARRRQEAEEQERQRQLEMSRYQTHVRVNVLLSDLHWQWANFYVQEAVALEYRCQNQLEAIASAESPEKLLAISEELVRIELAMQEASKRKRWDEAEKKRRADIERQQFELEELQRRVAQIPEAEALKFDAAGRQLLQSVLQNVQEAIAVGNPVAVRRPLAEATALVQKHVRQIVQGQADSRQLQAQANQQLAELQVILAGLKADPVVMRWQRQAVTELENQTNAAKLAIADGQFKQVIFSLSESQQRSQIIIDTANTAQIQAEQRDYIADSIAQTLQEMGFSITFHQPEHPEHPASAMILGATTQAGKGISVSVPIAGQVFYDVDGYVKHSVATVDGNTAAICDEAEQVLTQMHTALEDNFGVRMGEVLWQGKDTNRVLRQADQLPSSQQTRSRSV
;
A
#
# COMPACT_ATOMS: atom_id res chain seq x y z
N MET A 1 -72.34 119.57 57.80
CA MET A 1 -71.54 118.33 57.83
C MET A 1 -72.14 117.35 56.84
N SER A 2 -71.48 117.10 55.69
CA SER A 2 -71.74 116.04 54.68
C SER A 2 -73.13 116.07 53.98
N GLY A 3 -73.34 115.90 52.68
CA GLY A 3 -72.53 115.42 51.56
C GLY A 3 -73.49 114.92 50.44
N SER A 4 -73.00 114.90 49.20
CA SER A 4 -73.52 114.23 47.98
C SER A 4 -74.63 114.90 47.10
N PRO A 5 -74.44 115.00 45.76
CA PRO A 5 -75.36 115.68 44.83
C PRO A 5 -76.43 114.74 44.22
N LYS A 6 -77.56 115.35 43.78
CA LYS A 6 -78.72 114.68 43.15
C LYS A 6 -78.53 114.57 41.62
N PHE A 7 -78.51 113.36 41.07
CA PHE A 7 -78.58 113.06 39.62
C PHE A 7 -80.03 112.66 39.20
N SER A 8 -80.42 112.82 37.93
CA SER A 8 -81.76 112.50 37.41
C SER A 8 -81.91 111.03 36.92
N GLU A 9 -83.13 110.45 36.96
CA GLU A 9 -83.38 109.02 36.65
C GLU A 9 -82.96 108.56 35.24
N ALA A 10 -83.06 109.43 34.22
CA ALA A 10 -82.65 109.12 32.84
C ALA A 10 -81.12 109.08 32.68
N GLU A 11 -80.41 109.99 33.36
CA GLU A 11 -78.94 109.99 33.39
C GLU A 11 -78.40 108.76 34.14
N ILE A 12 -79.11 108.30 35.18
CA ILE A 12 -78.77 107.06 35.90
C ILE A 12 -78.94 105.83 34.98
N ALA A 13 -79.92 105.81 34.07
CA ALA A 13 -80.15 104.69 33.14
C ALA A 13 -79.11 104.63 32.00
N GLU A 14 -78.79 105.75 31.36
CA GLU A 14 -77.72 105.80 30.34
C GLU A 14 -76.33 105.53 30.96
N TRP A 15 -76.09 106.03 32.17
CA TRP A 15 -74.85 105.74 32.92
C TRP A 15 -74.76 104.26 33.29
N LYS A 16 -75.88 103.62 33.69
CA LYS A 16 -75.95 102.16 33.91
C LYS A 16 -75.72 101.36 32.63
N GLN A 17 -76.25 101.77 31.48
CA GLN A 17 -76.03 101.09 30.20
C GLN A 17 -74.58 101.19 29.73
N LYS A 18 -73.98 102.39 29.81
CA LYS A 18 -72.54 102.58 29.51
C LYS A 18 -71.64 101.77 30.44
N ILE A 19 -72.00 101.65 31.72
CA ILE A 19 -71.28 100.79 32.67
C ILE A 19 -71.42 99.32 32.29
N LEU A 20 -72.61 98.86 31.92
CA LEU A 20 -72.84 97.47 31.52
C LEU A 20 -72.13 97.10 30.20
N GLU A 21 -72.05 98.01 29.22
CA GLU A 21 -71.30 97.81 27.99
C GLU A 21 -69.79 97.83 28.22
N ALA A 22 -69.29 98.77 29.03
CA ALA A 22 -67.89 98.79 29.44
C ALA A 22 -67.51 97.56 30.28
N GLU A 23 -68.42 97.05 31.13
CA GLU A 23 -68.24 95.80 31.86
C GLU A 23 -68.25 94.58 30.92
N ARG A 24 -69.10 94.54 29.89
CA ARG A 24 -69.11 93.47 28.88
C ARG A 24 -67.83 93.46 28.06
N GLN A 25 -67.34 94.63 27.62
CA GLN A 25 -66.06 94.76 26.92
C GLN A 25 -64.89 94.32 27.82
N ARG A 26 -64.80 94.84 29.05
CA ARG A 26 -63.78 94.40 30.02
C ARG A 26 -63.84 92.91 30.33
N ARG A 27 -65.04 92.31 30.39
CA ARG A 27 -65.20 90.86 30.57
C ARG A 27 -64.75 90.08 29.33
N SER A 28 -65.07 90.54 28.12
CA SER A 28 -64.62 89.90 26.88
C SER A 28 -63.11 90.02 26.66
N GLU A 29 -62.50 91.15 27.00
CA GLU A 29 -61.04 91.35 26.97
C GLU A 29 -60.35 90.53 28.05
N ALA A 30 -60.92 90.45 29.26
CA ALA A 30 -60.39 89.61 30.33
C ALA A 30 -60.57 88.11 30.04
N GLU A 31 -61.60 87.71 29.30
CA GLU A 31 -61.80 86.33 28.84
C GLU A 31 -60.87 86.01 27.65
N ALA A 32 -60.67 86.94 26.71
CA ALA A 32 -59.70 86.80 25.62
C ALA A 32 -58.26 86.71 26.14
N ARG A 33 -57.89 87.52 27.14
CA ARG A 33 -56.60 87.40 27.85
C ARG A 33 -56.48 86.06 28.56
N ARG A 34 -57.52 85.61 29.27
CA ARG A 34 -57.53 84.28 29.90
C ARG A 34 -57.40 83.13 28.90
N ARG A 35 -58.00 83.25 27.71
CA ARG A 35 -57.83 82.26 26.62
C ARG A 35 -56.43 82.29 26.04
N GLN A 36 -55.86 83.47 25.80
CA GLN A 36 -54.47 83.62 25.35
C GLN A 36 -53.47 83.08 26.37
N GLU A 37 -53.64 83.42 27.65
CA GLU A 37 -52.82 82.89 28.76
C GLU A 37 -52.98 81.36 28.89
N ALA A 38 -54.19 80.81 28.72
CA ALA A 38 -54.41 79.37 28.72
C ALA A 38 -53.76 78.67 27.52
N GLU A 39 -53.87 79.25 26.32
CA GLU A 39 -53.21 78.76 25.10
C GLU A 39 -51.68 78.82 25.21
N GLU A 40 -51.12 79.87 25.81
CA GLU A 40 -49.69 80.00 26.07
C GLU A 40 -49.20 79.00 27.11
N GLN A 41 -49.95 78.79 28.20
CA GLN A 41 -49.65 77.76 29.20
C GLN A 41 -49.73 76.35 28.59
N GLU A 42 -50.70 76.09 27.73
CA GLU A 42 -50.83 74.82 27.04
C GLU A 42 -49.67 74.58 26.06
N ARG A 43 -49.27 75.61 25.30
CA ARG A 43 -48.06 75.56 24.45
C ARG A 43 -46.79 75.32 25.25
N GLN A 44 -46.63 75.98 26.40
CA GLN A 44 -45.48 75.76 27.29
C GLN A 44 -45.47 74.33 27.84
N ARG A 45 -46.61 73.81 28.29
CA ARG A 45 -46.73 72.41 28.73
C ARG A 45 -46.39 71.41 27.62
N GLN A 46 -46.88 71.64 26.40
CA GLN A 46 -46.54 70.80 25.25
C GLN A 46 -45.05 70.83 24.93
N LEU A 47 -44.42 72.01 24.97
CA LEU A 47 -42.98 72.17 24.79
C LEU A 47 -42.18 71.41 25.87
N GLU A 48 -42.55 71.55 27.15
CA GLU A 48 -41.89 70.86 28.26
C GLU A 48 -42.04 69.34 28.16
N MET A 49 -43.22 68.85 27.78
CA MET A 49 -43.44 67.44 27.51
C MET A 49 -42.58 66.93 26.35
N SER A 50 -42.49 67.68 25.26
CA SER A 50 -41.61 67.32 24.13
C SER A 50 -40.13 67.38 24.50
N ARG A 51 -39.70 68.36 25.32
CA ARG A 51 -38.33 68.41 25.88
C ARG A 51 -38.03 67.17 26.71
N TYR A 52 -38.94 66.80 27.61
CA TYR A 52 -38.79 65.60 28.44
C TYR A 52 -38.70 64.33 27.59
N GLN A 53 -39.60 64.14 26.62
CA GLN A 53 -39.57 62.99 25.73
C GLN A 53 -38.27 62.91 24.91
N THR A 54 -37.83 64.04 24.38
CA THR A 54 -36.57 64.11 23.61
C THR A 54 -35.37 63.81 24.51
N HIS A 55 -35.36 64.35 25.73
CA HIS A 55 -34.31 64.10 26.73
C HIS A 55 -34.24 62.62 27.11
N VAL A 56 -35.37 61.97 27.36
CA VAL A 56 -35.44 60.52 27.60
C VAL A 56 -34.87 59.77 26.40
N ARG A 57 -35.25 60.13 25.18
CA ARG A 57 -34.76 59.48 23.95
C ARG A 57 -33.24 59.59 23.80
N VAL A 58 -32.63 60.75 24.08
CA VAL A 58 -31.16 60.89 24.05
C VAL A 58 -30.50 59.96 25.08
N ASN A 59 -31.03 59.90 26.29
CA ASN A 59 -30.46 59.05 27.34
C ASN A 59 -30.58 57.55 27.01
N VAL A 60 -31.67 57.14 26.37
CA VAL A 60 -31.82 55.77 25.84
C VAL A 60 -30.75 55.49 24.78
N LEU A 61 -30.57 56.40 23.81
CA LEU A 61 -29.55 56.24 22.77
C LEU A 61 -28.11 56.21 23.33
N LEU A 62 -27.79 57.04 24.34
CA LEU A 62 -26.51 56.99 25.04
C LEU A 62 -26.32 55.65 25.75
N SER A 63 -27.34 55.16 26.46
CA SER A 63 -27.29 53.87 27.13
C SER A 63 -27.07 52.72 26.14
N ASP A 64 -27.77 52.75 25.00
CA ASP A 64 -27.60 51.78 23.91
C ASP A 64 -26.20 51.86 23.29
N LEU A 65 -25.67 53.07 23.09
CA LEU A 65 -24.31 53.30 22.60
C LEU A 65 -23.27 52.70 23.54
N HIS A 66 -23.39 52.96 24.85
CA HIS A 66 -22.49 52.40 25.86
C HIS A 66 -22.62 50.88 25.98
N TRP A 67 -23.85 50.34 25.90
CA TRP A 67 -24.06 48.89 25.90
C TRP A 67 -23.43 48.21 24.67
N GLN A 68 -23.49 48.87 23.51
CA GLN A 68 -22.88 48.40 22.26
C GLN A 68 -21.45 48.88 22.05
N TRP A 69 -20.78 49.47 23.03
CA TRP A 69 -19.49 50.15 22.84
C TRP A 69 -18.43 49.25 22.17
N ALA A 70 -18.39 47.98 22.58
CA ALA A 70 -17.49 46.96 22.03
C ALA A 70 -17.77 46.61 20.55
N ASN A 71 -18.91 46.99 19.99
CA ASN A 71 -19.30 46.75 18.59
C ASN A 71 -18.93 47.90 17.65
N PHE A 72 -18.27 48.95 18.15
CA PHE A 72 -17.83 50.09 17.36
C PHE A 72 -16.31 50.19 17.30
N TYR A 73 -15.80 50.92 16.32
CA TYR A 73 -14.43 51.42 16.40
C TYR A 73 -14.38 52.55 17.45
N VAL A 74 -13.28 52.62 18.19
CA VAL A 74 -13.13 53.57 19.31
C VAL A 74 -13.42 55.01 18.87
N GLN A 75 -12.93 55.42 17.69
CA GLN A 75 -13.15 56.78 17.17
C GLN A 75 -14.62 57.05 16.81
N GLU A 76 -15.33 56.06 16.26
CA GLU A 76 -16.74 56.18 15.90
C GLU A 76 -17.64 56.23 17.15
N ALA A 77 -17.33 55.40 18.16
CA ALA A 77 -18.03 55.40 19.43
C ALA A 77 -17.93 56.76 20.13
N VAL A 78 -16.73 57.33 20.19
CA VAL A 78 -16.48 58.67 20.77
C VAL A 78 -17.19 59.77 19.97
N ALA A 79 -17.19 59.71 18.64
CA ALA A 79 -17.89 60.68 17.81
C ALA A 79 -19.42 60.62 17.98
N LEU A 80 -19.99 59.41 18.10
CA LEU A 80 -21.41 59.20 18.36
C LEU A 80 -21.81 59.66 19.77
N GLU A 81 -20.97 59.39 20.77
CA GLU A 81 -21.16 59.84 22.14
C GLU A 81 -21.19 61.37 22.21
N TYR A 82 -20.20 62.02 21.58
CA TYR A 82 -20.14 63.47 21.49
C TYR A 82 -21.38 64.07 20.81
N ARG A 83 -21.85 63.47 19.71
CA ARG A 83 -23.09 63.92 19.03
C ARG A 83 -24.31 63.81 19.94
N CYS A 84 -24.44 62.74 20.71
CA CYS A 84 -25.52 62.59 21.70
C CYS A 84 -25.42 63.62 22.84
N GLN A 85 -24.22 63.85 23.39
CA GLN A 85 -23.99 64.84 24.44
C GLN A 85 -24.35 66.26 23.98
N ASN A 86 -23.98 66.63 22.74
CA ASN A 86 -24.38 67.91 22.15
C ASN A 86 -25.90 68.06 22.04
N GLN A 87 -26.65 66.96 21.80
CA GLN A 87 -28.12 67.03 21.79
C GLN A 87 -28.69 67.25 23.20
N LEU A 88 -28.07 66.73 24.27
CA LEU A 88 -28.49 67.04 25.64
C LEU A 88 -28.38 68.54 25.92
N GLU A 89 -27.28 69.16 25.51
CA GLU A 89 -27.06 70.62 25.64
C GLU A 89 -28.06 71.42 24.77
N ALA A 90 -28.35 70.96 23.56
CA ALA A 90 -29.30 71.60 22.65
C ALA A 90 -30.75 71.55 23.16
N ILE A 91 -31.16 70.47 23.85
CA ILE A 91 -32.50 70.35 24.44
C ILE A 91 -32.72 71.40 25.54
N ALA A 92 -31.70 71.64 26.37
CA ALA A 92 -31.77 72.63 27.45
C ALA A 92 -32.02 74.07 26.96
N SER A 93 -31.58 74.38 25.73
CA SER A 93 -31.69 75.71 25.09
C SER A 93 -32.80 75.81 24.03
N ALA A 94 -33.63 74.78 23.85
CA ALA A 94 -34.62 74.70 22.77
C ALA A 94 -35.91 75.48 23.10
N GLU A 95 -35.99 76.75 22.73
CA GLU A 95 -37.13 77.66 22.99
C GLU A 95 -38.38 77.45 22.13
N SER A 96 -38.30 76.62 21.08
CA SER A 96 -39.41 76.39 20.14
C SER A 96 -39.58 74.90 19.81
N PRO A 97 -40.80 74.47 19.43
CA PRO A 97 -41.06 73.09 19.01
C PRO A 97 -40.28 72.70 17.75
N GLU A 98 -39.98 73.66 16.86
CA GLU A 98 -39.17 73.42 15.65
C GLU A 98 -37.74 73.02 15.99
N LYS A 99 -37.12 73.63 17.01
CA LYS A 99 -35.78 73.24 17.49
C LYS A 99 -35.78 71.82 18.05
N LEU A 100 -36.83 71.44 18.78
CA LEU A 100 -36.98 70.07 19.31
C LEU A 100 -37.20 69.04 18.21
N LEU A 101 -37.93 69.40 17.16
CA LEU A 101 -38.12 68.55 15.98
C LEU A 101 -36.78 68.33 15.26
N ALA A 102 -35.98 69.38 15.07
CA ALA A 102 -34.64 69.26 14.48
C ALA A 102 -33.70 68.36 15.32
N ILE A 103 -33.76 68.46 16.66
CA ILE A 103 -33.02 67.56 17.56
C ILE A 103 -33.51 66.11 17.39
N SER A 104 -34.82 65.89 17.34
CA SER A 104 -35.40 64.56 17.12
C SER A 104 -34.97 63.95 15.78
N GLU A 105 -34.89 64.74 14.72
CA GLU A 105 -34.36 64.32 13.42
C GLU A 105 -32.88 63.95 13.49
N GLU A 106 -32.07 64.73 14.22
CA GLU A 106 -30.66 64.41 14.43
C GLU A 106 -30.49 63.12 15.25
N LEU A 107 -31.35 62.86 16.23
CA LEU A 107 -31.34 61.60 16.98
C LEU A 107 -31.64 60.40 16.07
N VAL A 108 -32.55 60.53 15.10
CA VAL A 108 -32.78 59.49 14.09
C VAL A 108 -31.50 59.27 13.25
N ARG A 109 -30.78 60.34 12.90
CA ARG A 109 -29.50 60.22 12.16
C ARG A 109 -28.40 59.58 12.99
N ILE A 110 -28.33 59.85 14.29
CA ILE A 110 -27.38 59.21 15.20
C ILE A 110 -27.68 57.72 15.31
N GLU A 111 -28.96 57.36 15.48
CA GLU A 111 -29.40 55.95 15.55
C GLU A 111 -29.05 55.18 14.27
N LEU A 112 -29.27 55.78 13.09
CA LEU A 112 -28.86 55.19 11.81
C LEU A 112 -27.34 55.00 11.74
N ALA A 113 -26.57 56.02 12.13
CA ALA A 113 -25.11 55.95 12.14
C ALA A 113 -24.58 54.87 13.09
N MET A 114 -25.22 54.67 14.26
CA MET A 114 -24.92 53.55 15.16
C MET A 114 -25.16 52.20 14.47
N GLN A 115 -26.30 52.01 13.80
CA GLN A 115 -26.60 50.76 13.11
C GLN A 115 -25.60 50.47 11.97
N GLU A 116 -25.20 51.49 11.20
CA GLU A 116 -24.21 51.37 10.13
C GLU A 116 -22.81 51.03 10.66
N ALA A 117 -22.34 51.72 11.70
CA ALA A 117 -21.05 51.47 12.32
C ALA A 117 -20.95 50.04 12.88
N SER A 118 -21.99 49.58 13.56
CA SER A 118 -22.07 48.21 14.09
C SER A 118 -22.05 47.15 12.98
N LYS A 119 -22.80 47.37 11.89
CA LYS A 119 -22.79 46.46 10.72
C LYS A 119 -21.42 46.42 10.05
N ARG A 120 -20.77 47.58 9.89
CA ARG A 120 -19.45 47.70 9.27
C ARG A 120 -18.40 46.94 10.06
N LYS A 121 -18.29 47.18 11.36
CA LYS A 121 -17.33 46.46 12.22
C LYS A 121 -17.54 44.95 12.17
N ARG A 122 -18.79 44.49 12.26
CA ARG A 122 -19.12 43.05 12.16
C ARG A 122 -18.66 42.45 10.83
N TRP A 123 -18.84 43.17 9.72
CA TRP A 123 -18.39 42.73 8.41
C TRP A 123 -16.86 42.69 8.33
N ASP A 124 -16.17 43.73 8.81
CA ASP A 124 -14.70 43.79 8.84
C ASP A 124 -14.09 42.67 9.72
N GLU A 125 -14.68 42.39 10.88
CA GLU A 125 -14.27 41.28 11.75
C GLU A 125 -14.50 39.91 11.11
N ALA A 126 -15.64 39.72 10.44
CA ALA A 126 -15.94 38.49 9.70
C ALA A 126 -14.97 38.29 8.54
N GLU A 127 -14.64 39.35 7.80
CA GLU A 127 -13.68 39.33 6.70
C GLU A 127 -12.25 39.07 7.20
N LYS A 128 -11.84 39.71 8.31
CA LYS A 128 -10.55 39.44 8.96
C LYS A 128 -10.45 37.98 9.39
N LYS A 129 -11.51 37.43 10.00
CA LYS A 129 -11.56 36.02 10.40
C LYS A 129 -11.50 35.09 9.18
N ARG A 130 -12.23 35.42 8.10
CA ARG A 130 -12.21 34.65 6.85
C ARG A 130 -10.80 34.58 6.26
N ARG A 131 -10.07 35.71 6.22
CA ARG A 131 -8.68 35.76 5.74
C ARG A 131 -7.73 34.93 6.60
N ALA A 132 -7.82 35.08 7.92
CA ALA A 132 -6.99 34.30 8.85
C ALA A 132 -7.23 32.78 8.71
N ASP A 133 -8.49 32.35 8.53
CA ASP A 133 -8.81 30.94 8.30
C ASP A 133 -8.21 30.44 6.97
N ILE A 134 -8.26 31.24 5.90
CA ILE A 134 -7.65 30.89 4.60
C ILE A 134 -6.12 30.83 4.69
N GLU A 135 -5.47 31.79 5.33
CA GLU A 135 -4.02 31.81 5.53
C GLU A 135 -3.55 30.57 6.31
N ARG A 136 -4.28 30.20 7.37
CA ARG A 136 -4.01 28.97 8.11
C ARG A 136 -4.12 27.72 7.22
N GLN A 137 -5.18 27.64 6.41
CA GLN A 137 -5.39 26.51 5.51
C GLN A 137 -4.35 26.44 4.40
N GLN A 138 -3.87 27.59 3.90
CA GLN A 138 -2.75 27.68 2.97
C GLN A 138 -1.47 27.12 3.59
N PHE A 139 -1.15 27.54 4.81
CA PHE A 139 0.00 27.03 5.54
C PHE A 139 -0.07 25.51 5.74
N GLU A 140 -1.24 24.98 6.14
CA GLU A 140 -1.45 23.53 6.28
C GLU A 140 -1.26 22.80 4.94
N LEU A 141 -1.74 23.36 3.82
CA LEU A 141 -1.50 22.81 2.48
C LEU A 141 -0.01 22.79 2.10
N GLU A 142 0.72 23.87 2.36
CA GLU A 142 2.16 23.96 2.10
C GLU A 142 2.95 22.91 2.90
N GLU A 143 2.59 22.68 4.16
CA GLU A 143 3.20 21.61 4.96
C GLU A 143 2.95 20.23 4.36
N LEU A 144 1.72 19.95 3.89
CA LEU A 144 1.39 18.70 3.23
C LEU A 144 2.19 18.52 1.92
N GLN A 145 2.25 19.56 1.09
CA GLN A 145 3.03 19.55 -0.16
C GLN A 145 4.52 19.32 0.12
N ARG A 146 5.08 19.98 1.14
CA ARG A 146 6.47 19.79 1.55
C ARG A 146 6.75 18.36 2.00
N ARG A 147 5.86 17.75 2.80
CA ARG A 147 5.98 16.34 3.21
C ARG A 147 5.96 15.40 2.01
N VAL A 148 5.07 15.64 1.06
CA VAL A 148 4.98 14.84 -0.18
C VAL A 148 6.21 15.03 -1.07
N ALA A 149 6.80 16.23 -1.10
CA ALA A 149 8.01 16.53 -1.86
C ALA A 149 9.30 15.94 -1.26
N GLN A 150 9.31 15.62 0.04
CA GLN A 150 10.44 14.92 0.70
C GLN A 150 10.56 13.46 0.28
N ILE A 151 9.51 12.88 -0.31
CA ILE A 151 9.49 11.50 -0.77
C ILE A 151 10.06 11.45 -2.20
N PRO A 152 11.14 10.68 -2.45
CA PRO A 152 11.66 10.50 -3.80
C PRO A 152 10.60 9.92 -4.74
N GLU A 153 10.49 10.48 -5.95
CA GLU A 153 9.46 10.09 -6.92
C GLU A 153 9.54 8.62 -7.31
N ALA A 154 10.76 8.09 -7.47
CA ALA A 154 10.98 6.68 -7.77
C ALA A 154 10.42 5.74 -6.68
N GLU A 155 10.53 6.12 -5.40
CA GLU A 155 10.00 5.32 -4.29
C GLU A 155 8.48 5.43 -4.21
N ALA A 156 7.95 6.64 -4.40
CA ALA A 156 6.50 6.86 -4.42
C ALA A 156 5.83 6.02 -5.52
N LEU A 157 6.41 5.98 -6.73
CA LEU A 157 5.89 5.17 -7.83
C LEU A 157 6.09 3.67 -7.58
N LYS A 158 7.22 3.26 -6.99
CA LYS A 158 7.51 1.85 -6.71
C LYS A 158 6.56 1.24 -5.68
N PHE A 159 6.21 1.98 -4.62
CA PHE A 159 5.47 1.43 -3.49
C PHE A 159 4.01 1.87 -3.41
N ASP A 160 3.64 3.04 -3.96
CA ASP A 160 2.25 3.52 -3.93
C ASP A 160 1.93 4.50 -5.09
N ALA A 161 2.06 4.02 -6.33
CA ALA A 161 1.75 4.81 -7.53
C ALA A 161 0.30 5.34 -7.55
N ALA A 162 -0.67 4.52 -7.13
CA ALA A 162 -2.07 4.91 -7.09
C ALA A 162 -2.33 6.01 -6.04
N GLY A 163 -1.76 5.89 -4.84
CA GLY A 163 -1.85 6.94 -3.83
C GLY A 163 -1.16 8.24 -4.25
N ARG A 164 -0.04 8.16 -4.99
CA ARG A 164 0.62 9.35 -5.57
C ARG A 164 -0.30 10.11 -6.53
N GLN A 165 -0.96 9.41 -7.45
CA GLN A 165 -1.90 10.04 -8.39
C GLN A 165 -3.09 10.68 -7.67
N LEU A 166 -3.66 9.96 -6.69
CA LEU A 166 -4.77 10.47 -5.89
C LEU A 166 -4.38 11.69 -5.04
N LEU A 167 -3.17 11.70 -4.49
CA LEU A 167 -2.65 12.85 -3.74
C LEU A 167 -2.51 14.08 -4.62
N GLN A 168 -2.02 13.92 -5.85
CA GLN A 168 -1.86 15.04 -6.77
C GLN A 168 -3.20 15.71 -7.08
N SER A 169 -4.25 14.92 -7.35
CA SER A 169 -5.59 15.46 -7.63
C SER A 169 -6.22 16.11 -6.40
N VAL A 170 -6.09 15.50 -5.22
CA VAL A 170 -6.68 16.05 -3.98
C VAL A 170 -5.96 17.33 -3.55
N LEU A 171 -4.63 17.40 -3.62
CA LEU A 171 -3.88 18.63 -3.31
C LEU A 171 -4.23 19.76 -4.28
N GLN A 172 -4.44 19.46 -5.56
CA GLN A 172 -4.91 20.43 -6.54
C GLN A 172 -6.31 20.94 -6.20
N ASN A 173 -7.25 20.04 -5.84
CA ASN A 173 -8.61 20.43 -5.42
C ASN A 173 -8.59 21.35 -4.19
N VAL A 174 -7.71 21.08 -3.21
CA VAL A 174 -7.54 21.96 -2.04
C VAL A 174 -7.03 23.34 -2.46
N GLN A 175 -6.06 23.39 -3.37
CA GLN A 175 -5.50 24.64 -3.88
C GLN A 175 -6.56 25.48 -4.62
N GLU A 176 -7.38 24.84 -5.45
CA GLU A 176 -8.51 25.49 -6.12
C GLU A 176 -9.57 25.99 -5.12
N ALA A 177 -9.92 25.18 -4.11
CA ALA A 177 -10.86 25.58 -3.06
C ALA A 177 -10.36 26.78 -2.24
N ILE A 178 -9.05 26.85 -1.98
CA ILE A 178 -8.40 27.98 -1.31
C ILE A 178 -8.47 29.22 -2.19
N ALA A 179 -8.25 29.10 -3.51
CA ALA A 179 -8.31 30.21 -4.45
C ALA A 179 -9.71 30.84 -4.52
N VAL A 180 -10.78 30.06 -4.31
CA VAL A 180 -12.16 30.56 -4.19
C VAL A 180 -12.38 31.40 -2.93
N GLY A 181 -11.55 31.23 -1.89
CA GLY A 181 -11.57 32.06 -0.68
C GLY A 181 -12.69 31.72 0.31
N ASN A 182 -13.34 30.55 0.20
CA ASN A 182 -14.33 30.09 1.17
C ASN A 182 -13.71 29.05 2.13
N PRO A 183 -13.39 29.42 3.38
CA PRO A 183 -12.69 28.51 4.29
C PRO A 183 -13.52 27.27 4.66
N VAL A 184 -14.86 27.34 4.61
CA VAL A 184 -15.72 26.19 4.91
C VAL A 184 -15.59 25.12 3.82
N ALA A 185 -15.49 25.53 2.55
CA ALA A 185 -15.35 24.63 1.42
C ALA A 185 -13.98 23.92 1.40
N VAL A 186 -12.94 24.53 1.99
CA VAL A 186 -11.57 23.98 2.05
C VAL A 186 -11.42 22.90 3.12
N ARG A 187 -12.13 23.01 4.25
CA ARG A 187 -11.93 22.15 5.44
C ARG A 187 -11.98 20.66 5.13
N ARG A 188 -12.98 20.22 4.35
CA ARG A 188 -13.16 18.80 4.04
C ARG A 188 -12.08 18.29 3.08
N PRO A 189 -11.85 18.90 1.90
CA PRO A 189 -10.74 18.53 1.02
C PRO A 189 -9.38 18.51 1.73
N LEU A 190 -9.09 19.47 2.62
CA LEU A 190 -7.82 19.54 3.34
C LEU A 190 -7.67 18.39 4.37
N ALA A 191 -8.76 18.02 5.05
CA ALA A 191 -8.77 16.85 5.93
C ALA A 191 -8.57 15.55 5.15
N GLU A 192 -9.21 15.42 3.98
CA GLU A 192 -9.02 14.28 3.07
C GLU A 192 -7.57 14.22 2.56
N ALA A 193 -6.98 15.35 2.16
CA ALA A 193 -5.57 15.45 1.78
C ALA A 193 -4.64 15.01 2.91
N THR A 194 -4.90 15.47 4.14
CA THR A 194 -4.10 15.11 5.32
C THR A 194 -4.12 13.60 5.57
N ALA A 195 -5.30 12.98 5.53
CA ALA A 195 -5.46 11.54 5.72
C ALA A 195 -4.74 10.74 4.62
N LEU A 196 -4.85 11.19 3.37
CA LEU A 196 -4.17 10.56 2.24
C LEU A 196 -2.65 10.67 2.33
N VAL A 197 -2.10 11.82 2.73
CA VAL A 197 -0.65 11.98 2.90
C VAL A 197 -0.13 11.01 3.96
N GLN A 198 -0.84 10.90 5.10
CA GLN A 198 -0.47 9.94 6.14
C GLN A 198 -0.52 8.49 5.65
N LYS A 199 -1.56 8.13 4.89
CA LYS A 199 -1.69 6.78 4.31
C LYS A 199 -0.56 6.49 3.33
N HIS A 200 -0.28 7.39 2.40
CA HIS A 200 0.78 7.26 1.39
C HIS A 200 2.15 7.07 2.03
N VAL A 201 2.51 7.92 2.99
CA VAL A 201 3.78 7.80 3.73
C VAL A 201 3.89 6.45 4.43
N ARG A 202 2.83 5.99 5.10
CA ARG A 202 2.83 4.68 5.76
C ARG A 202 3.00 3.53 4.77
N GLN A 203 2.33 3.57 3.62
CA GLN A 203 2.44 2.55 2.59
C GLN A 203 3.87 2.47 2.01
N ILE A 204 4.52 3.61 1.80
CA ILE A 204 5.91 3.65 1.32
C ILE A 204 6.86 3.09 2.37
N VAL A 205 6.75 3.52 3.63
CA VAL A 205 7.60 3.03 4.71
C VAL A 205 7.44 1.52 4.89
N GLN A 206 6.21 1.01 4.84
CA GLN A 206 5.94 -0.42 4.92
C GLN A 206 6.51 -1.17 3.71
N GLY A 207 6.29 -0.66 2.48
CA GLY A 207 6.84 -1.25 1.27
C GLY A 207 8.38 -1.30 1.26
N GLN A 208 9.04 -0.25 1.78
CA GLN A 208 10.49 -0.23 1.97
C GLN A 208 10.96 -1.29 2.99
N ALA A 209 10.26 -1.42 4.12
CA ALA A 209 10.58 -2.41 5.13
C ALA A 209 10.44 -3.85 4.58
N ASP A 210 9.30 -4.14 3.93
CA ASP A 210 9.03 -5.43 3.30
C ASP A 210 10.06 -5.74 2.21
N SER A 211 10.41 -4.74 1.38
CA SER A 211 11.42 -4.87 0.34
C SER A 211 12.81 -5.17 0.92
N ARG A 212 13.21 -4.53 2.02
CA ARG A 212 14.49 -4.80 2.69
C ARG A 212 14.52 -6.19 3.30
N GLN A 213 13.42 -6.63 3.90
CA GLN A 213 13.30 -7.99 4.44
C GLN A 213 13.42 -9.04 3.33
N LEU A 214 12.71 -8.86 2.23
CA LEU A 214 12.79 -9.77 1.08
C LEU A 214 14.19 -9.78 0.46
N GLN A 215 14.85 -8.62 0.36
CA GLN A 215 16.23 -8.55 -0.12
C GLN A 215 17.19 -9.31 0.79
N ALA A 216 17.07 -9.14 2.11
CA ALA A 216 17.89 -9.87 3.08
C ALA A 216 17.68 -11.39 2.97
N GLN A 217 16.43 -11.84 2.87
CA GLN A 217 16.09 -13.24 2.70
C GLN A 217 16.64 -13.81 1.39
N ALA A 218 16.49 -13.10 0.26
CA ALA A 218 17.02 -13.53 -1.03
C ALA A 218 18.55 -13.63 -1.02
N ASN A 219 19.24 -12.67 -0.39
CA ASN A 219 20.70 -12.69 -0.25
C ASN A 219 21.17 -13.86 0.64
N GLN A 220 20.45 -14.16 1.72
CA GLN A 220 20.76 -15.30 2.57
C GLN A 220 20.64 -16.62 1.79
N GLN A 221 19.52 -16.84 1.11
CA GLN A 221 19.30 -18.05 0.30
C GLN A 221 20.31 -18.18 -0.85
N LEU A 222 20.68 -17.05 -1.48
CA LEU A 222 21.71 -17.03 -2.51
C LEU A 222 23.07 -17.48 -1.94
N ALA A 223 23.44 -16.98 -0.75
CA ALA A 223 24.69 -17.37 -0.10
C ALA A 223 24.70 -18.86 0.28
N GLU A 224 23.58 -19.38 0.81
CA GLU A 224 23.41 -20.81 1.10
C GLU A 224 23.56 -21.66 -0.17
N LEU A 225 22.91 -21.27 -1.27
CA LEU A 225 23.02 -21.98 -2.55
C LEU A 225 24.45 -21.93 -3.12
N GLN A 226 25.18 -20.82 -2.95
CA GLN A 226 26.57 -20.72 -3.38
C GLN A 226 27.49 -21.68 -2.59
N VAL A 227 27.24 -21.86 -1.29
CA VAL A 227 27.97 -22.85 -0.48
C VAL A 227 27.67 -24.26 -0.97
N ILE A 228 26.39 -24.58 -1.23
CA ILE A 228 25.99 -25.88 -1.80
C ILE A 228 26.67 -26.12 -3.15
N LEU A 229 26.64 -25.13 -4.05
CA LEU A 229 27.26 -25.21 -5.37
C LEU A 229 28.77 -25.46 -5.27
N ALA A 230 29.46 -24.81 -4.33
CA ALA A 230 30.88 -25.06 -4.07
C ALA A 230 31.12 -26.51 -3.60
N GLY A 231 30.25 -27.03 -2.73
CA GLY A 231 30.27 -28.42 -2.30
C GLY A 231 30.09 -29.41 -3.46
N LEU A 232 29.09 -29.18 -4.32
CA LEU A 232 28.86 -30.01 -5.52
C LEU A 232 30.05 -30.00 -6.48
N LYS A 233 30.70 -28.85 -6.66
CA LYS A 233 31.90 -28.72 -7.52
C LYS A 233 33.13 -29.40 -6.92
N ALA A 234 33.21 -29.49 -5.60
CA ALA A 234 34.29 -30.18 -4.90
C ALA A 234 34.09 -31.70 -4.84
N ASP A 235 32.86 -32.18 -4.99
CA ASP A 235 32.53 -33.60 -5.00
C ASP A 235 32.92 -34.25 -6.35
N PRO A 236 33.89 -35.17 -6.38
CA PRO A 236 34.35 -35.81 -7.61
C PRO A 236 33.31 -36.74 -8.23
N VAL A 237 32.45 -37.38 -7.43
CA VAL A 237 31.39 -38.27 -7.93
C VAL A 237 30.33 -37.44 -8.63
N VAL A 238 29.88 -36.36 -8.00
CA VAL A 238 28.93 -35.42 -8.62
C VAL A 238 29.51 -34.83 -9.90
N MET A 239 30.76 -34.37 -9.90
CA MET A 239 31.37 -33.78 -11.08
C MET A 239 31.67 -34.79 -12.20
N ARG A 240 31.77 -36.07 -11.88
CA ARG A 240 31.88 -37.15 -12.89
C ARG A 240 30.53 -37.40 -13.57
N TRP A 241 29.44 -37.48 -12.80
CA TRP A 241 28.14 -37.94 -13.31
C TRP A 241 27.17 -36.82 -13.69
N GLN A 242 27.26 -35.66 -13.04
CA GLN A 242 26.25 -34.60 -13.09
C GLN A 242 26.83 -33.21 -13.40
N ARG A 243 27.99 -33.14 -14.07
CA ARG A 243 28.66 -31.87 -14.42
C ARG A 243 27.73 -30.85 -15.07
N GLN A 244 26.91 -31.29 -16.05
CA GLN A 244 26.00 -30.39 -16.77
C GLN A 244 24.92 -29.80 -15.84
N ALA A 245 24.34 -30.63 -14.96
CA ALA A 245 23.34 -30.17 -14.00
C ALA A 245 23.92 -29.15 -13.00
N VAL A 246 25.17 -29.33 -12.57
CA VAL A 246 25.89 -28.35 -11.73
C VAL A 246 26.12 -27.03 -12.47
N THR A 247 26.48 -27.07 -13.76
CA THR A 247 26.61 -25.86 -14.60
C THR A 247 25.28 -25.12 -14.78
N GLU A 248 24.18 -25.83 -14.97
CA GLU A 248 22.85 -25.22 -15.03
C GLU A 248 22.48 -24.54 -13.71
N LEU A 249 22.76 -25.19 -12.58
CA LEU A 249 22.52 -24.63 -11.25
C LEU A 249 23.37 -23.37 -11.00
N GLU A 250 24.60 -23.34 -11.49
CA GLU A 250 25.47 -22.16 -11.46
C GLU A 250 24.88 -21.00 -12.29
N ASN A 251 24.40 -21.29 -13.49
CA ASN A 251 23.74 -20.29 -14.34
C ASN A 251 22.49 -19.71 -13.67
N GLN A 252 21.68 -20.56 -13.02
CA GLN A 252 20.53 -20.12 -12.23
C GLN A 252 20.94 -19.23 -11.04
N THR A 253 22.02 -19.60 -10.34
CA THR A 253 22.57 -18.82 -9.22
C THR A 253 23.05 -17.43 -9.69
N ASN A 254 23.69 -17.36 -10.84
CA ASN A 254 24.14 -16.09 -11.44
C ASN A 254 22.95 -15.22 -11.90
N ALA A 255 21.92 -15.83 -12.49
CA ALA A 255 20.69 -15.12 -12.87
C ALA A 255 19.96 -14.57 -11.63
N ALA A 256 19.87 -15.35 -10.55
CA ALA A 256 19.28 -14.92 -9.28
C ALA A 256 20.01 -13.70 -8.69
N LYS A 257 21.35 -13.68 -8.78
CA LYS A 257 22.15 -12.53 -8.33
C LYS A 257 21.82 -11.24 -9.08
N LEU A 258 21.63 -11.31 -10.40
CA LEU A 258 21.24 -10.16 -11.22
C LEU A 258 19.81 -9.71 -10.88
N ALA A 259 18.87 -10.66 -10.78
CA ALA A 259 17.48 -10.35 -10.45
C ALA A 259 17.29 -9.74 -9.05
N ILE A 260 18.14 -10.08 -8.08
CA ILE A 260 18.19 -9.40 -6.76
C ILE A 260 18.65 -7.95 -6.92
N ALA A 261 19.65 -7.68 -7.76
CA ALA A 261 20.10 -6.32 -8.02
C ALA A 261 18.99 -5.48 -8.68
N ASP A 262 18.18 -6.09 -9.54
CA ASP A 262 17.03 -5.46 -10.20
C ASP A 262 15.78 -5.35 -9.31
N GLY A 263 15.82 -5.88 -8.08
CA GLY A 263 14.74 -5.76 -7.11
C GLY A 263 13.61 -6.78 -7.23
N GLN A 264 13.80 -7.88 -7.96
CA GLN A 264 12.79 -8.93 -8.20
C GLN A 264 12.76 -10.01 -7.10
N PHE A 265 12.77 -9.58 -5.83
CA PHE A 265 13.05 -10.48 -4.69
C PHE A 265 12.09 -11.67 -4.55
N LYS A 266 10.78 -11.46 -4.71
CA LYS A 266 9.77 -12.51 -4.49
C LYS A 266 9.93 -13.69 -5.45
N GLN A 267 10.16 -13.40 -6.73
CA GLN A 267 10.36 -14.42 -7.75
C GLN A 267 11.68 -15.16 -7.51
N VAL A 268 12.74 -14.43 -7.14
CA VAL A 268 14.05 -15.02 -6.87
C VAL A 268 14.02 -15.97 -5.67
N ILE A 269 13.33 -15.62 -4.58
CA ILE A 269 13.21 -16.49 -3.39
C ILE A 269 12.62 -17.86 -3.77
N PHE A 270 11.58 -17.87 -4.60
CA PHE A 270 10.98 -19.11 -5.07
C PHE A 270 11.97 -19.93 -5.91
N SER A 271 12.61 -19.30 -6.90
CA SER A 271 13.61 -19.96 -7.75
C SER A 271 14.81 -20.49 -6.98
N LEU A 272 15.30 -19.76 -5.97
CA LEU A 272 16.41 -20.20 -5.12
C LEU A 272 16.04 -21.44 -4.29
N SER A 273 14.81 -21.49 -3.77
CA SER A 273 14.33 -22.67 -3.05
C SER A 273 14.21 -23.91 -3.95
N GLU A 274 13.75 -23.73 -5.20
CA GLU A 274 13.71 -24.82 -6.19
C GLU A 274 15.13 -25.29 -6.54
N SER A 275 16.07 -24.37 -6.74
CA SER A 275 17.48 -24.68 -6.96
C SER A 275 18.12 -25.45 -5.80
N GLN A 276 17.78 -25.12 -4.54
CA GLN A 276 18.22 -25.87 -3.36
C GLN A 276 17.65 -27.29 -3.31
N GLN A 277 16.41 -27.51 -3.75
CA GLN A 277 15.86 -28.87 -3.84
C GLN A 277 16.55 -29.66 -4.97
N ARG A 278 16.80 -29.00 -6.11
CA ARG A 278 17.48 -29.60 -7.25
C ARG A 278 18.90 -30.06 -6.90
N SER A 279 19.62 -29.39 -5.99
CA SER A 279 20.94 -29.85 -5.56
C SER A 279 20.91 -31.22 -4.87
N GLN A 280 19.85 -31.54 -4.11
CA GLN A 280 19.74 -32.86 -3.50
C GLN A 280 19.51 -33.94 -4.56
N ILE A 281 18.68 -33.66 -5.56
CA ILE A 281 18.42 -34.57 -6.69
C ILE A 281 19.71 -34.85 -7.47
N ILE A 282 20.56 -33.83 -7.67
CA ILE A 282 21.87 -33.98 -8.31
C ILE A 282 22.74 -34.99 -7.56
N ILE A 283 22.82 -34.85 -6.22
CA ILE A 283 23.61 -35.75 -5.37
C ILE A 283 23.06 -37.18 -5.46
N ASP A 284 21.75 -37.36 -5.29
CA ASP A 284 21.12 -38.67 -5.26
C ASP A 284 21.26 -39.41 -6.60
N THR A 285 21.15 -38.67 -7.71
CA THR A 285 21.33 -39.22 -9.06
C THR A 285 22.79 -39.59 -9.32
N ALA A 286 23.75 -38.77 -8.88
CA ALA A 286 25.18 -39.06 -9.01
C ALA A 286 25.58 -40.31 -8.20
N ASN A 287 25.10 -40.41 -6.96
CA ASN A 287 25.38 -41.55 -6.09
C ASN A 287 24.77 -42.85 -6.63
N THR A 288 23.55 -42.79 -7.15
CA THR A 288 22.90 -43.95 -7.78
C THR A 288 23.68 -44.41 -9.01
N ALA A 289 24.11 -43.49 -9.87
CA ALA A 289 24.93 -43.81 -11.04
C ALA A 289 26.30 -44.39 -10.66
N GLN A 290 26.91 -43.90 -9.58
CA GLN A 290 28.17 -44.42 -9.05
C GLN A 290 28.02 -45.86 -8.54
N ILE A 291 26.97 -46.16 -7.77
CA ILE A 291 26.70 -47.52 -7.28
C ILE A 291 26.47 -48.47 -8.46
N GLN A 292 25.72 -48.04 -9.48
CA GLN A 292 25.50 -48.85 -10.68
C GLN A 292 26.81 -49.11 -11.45
N ALA A 293 27.71 -48.13 -11.53
CA ALA A 293 29.02 -48.32 -12.13
C ALA A 293 29.90 -49.30 -11.33
N GLU A 294 29.88 -49.22 -10.01
CA GLU A 294 30.59 -50.17 -9.14
C GLU A 294 30.05 -51.60 -9.28
N GLN A 295 28.72 -51.74 -9.43
CA GLN A 295 28.08 -53.03 -9.72
C GLN A 295 28.50 -53.59 -11.08
N ARG A 296 28.52 -52.76 -12.12
CA ARG A 296 29.02 -53.13 -13.46
C ARG A 296 30.45 -53.64 -13.38
N ASP A 297 31.33 -52.89 -12.72
CA ASP A 297 32.74 -53.22 -12.61
C ASP A 297 32.93 -54.54 -11.82
N TYR A 298 32.19 -54.72 -10.73
CA TYR A 298 32.16 -55.99 -9.99
C TYR A 298 31.75 -57.18 -10.88
N ILE A 299 30.66 -57.05 -11.65
CA ILE A 299 30.17 -58.10 -12.55
C ILE A 299 31.22 -58.41 -13.63
N ALA A 300 31.81 -57.38 -14.24
CA ALA A 300 32.82 -57.54 -15.29
C ALA A 300 34.09 -58.24 -14.76
N ASP A 301 34.57 -57.83 -13.58
CA ASP A 301 35.71 -58.45 -12.90
C ASP A 301 35.43 -59.91 -12.55
N SER A 302 34.24 -60.22 -12.02
CA SER A 302 33.81 -61.60 -11.73
C SER A 302 33.77 -62.46 -12.99
N ILE A 303 33.22 -61.94 -14.11
CA ILE A 303 33.21 -62.64 -15.40
C ILE A 303 34.64 -62.90 -15.89
N ALA A 304 35.52 -61.90 -15.79
CA ALA A 304 36.92 -62.04 -16.18
C ALA A 304 37.60 -63.18 -15.41
N GLN A 305 37.41 -63.19 -14.09
CA GLN A 305 38.00 -64.20 -13.22
C GLN A 305 37.44 -65.60 -13.51
N THR A 306 36.12 -65.74 -13.63
CA THR A 306 35.49 -67.03 -13.96
C THR A 306 35.97 -67.58 -15.29
N LEU A 307 36.09 -66.74 -16.33
CA LEU A 307 36.60 -67.17 -17.63
C LEU A 307 38.06 -67.63 -17.55
N GLN A 308 38.89 -66.95 -16.76
CA GLN A 308 40.28 -67.40 -16.51
C GLN A 308 40.34 -68.75 -15.80
N GLU A 309 39.52 -68.96 -14.77
CA GLU A 309 39.40 -70.24 -14.05
C GLU A 309 38.93 -71.37 -14.97
N MET A 310 38.10 -71.05 -15.97
CA MET A 310 37.64 -71.97 -17.01
C MET A 310 38.67 -72.20 -18.15
N GLY A 311 39.86 -71.58 -18.07
CA GLY A 311 40.96 -71.79 -19.02
C GLY A 311 40.99 -70.83 -20.22
N PHE A 312 40.21 -69.75 -20.20
CA PHE A 312 40.32 -68.67 -21.17
C PHE A 312 41.45 -67.69 -20.80
N SER A 313 42.05 -67.07 -21.81
CA SER A 313 42.97 -65.95 -21.64
C SER A 313 42.25 -64.63 -21.98
N ILE A 314 42.27 -63.66 -21.07
CA ILE A 314 41.65 -62.35 -21.28
C ILE A 314 42.50 -61.53 -22.26
N THR A 315 41.89 -61.15 -23.39
CA THR A 315 42.52 -60.40 -24.48
C THR A 315 42.40 -58.89 -24.26
N PHE A 316 41.24 -58.43 -23.76
CA PHE A 316 41.01 -57.04 -23.38
C PHE A 316 39.96 -56.95 -22.27
N HIS A 317 40.09 -55.95 -21.41
CA HIS A 317 39.15 -55.61 -20.35
C HIS A 317 39.21 -54.09 -20.13
N GLN A 318 38.28 -53.37 -20.75
CA GLN A 318 38.32 -51.91 -20.79
C GLN A 318 36.92 -51.31 -21.03
N PRO A 319 36.67 -50.07 -20.60
CA PRO A 319 35.44 -49.37 -20.93
C PRO A 319 35.33 -49.18 -22.45
N GLU A 320 34.10 -49.33 -22.97
CA GLU A 320 33.79 -49.08 -24.37
C GLU A 320 34.16 -47.65 -24.80
N HIS A 321 33.88 -46.69 -23.92
CA HIS A 321 34.18 -45.28 -24.09
C HIS A 321 34.85 -44.73 -22.83
N PRO A 322 36.20 -44.63 -22.78
CA PRO A 322 36.93 -44.22 -21.58
C PRO A 322 36.53 -42.86 -21.01
N GLU A 323 36.10 -41.94 -21.87
CA GLU A 323 35.68 -40.58 -21.50
C GLU A 323 34.24 -40.51 -20.96
N HIS A 324 33.45 -41.58 -21.09
CA HIS A 324 32.06 -41.60 -20.69
C HIS A 324 31.83 -42.54 -19.51
N PRO A 325 31.54 -42.03 -18.30
CA PRO A 325 31.49 -42.88 -17.10
C PRO A 325 30.39 -43.94 -17.16
N ALA A 326 29.31 -43.68 -17.89
CA ALA A 326 28.20 -44.61 -18.10
C ALA A 326 28.45 -45.69 -19.18
N SER A 327 29.63 -45.75 -19.80
CA SER A 327 29.91 -46.71 -20.87
C SER A 327 29.82 -48.16 -20.38
N ALA A 328 29.55 -49.11 -21.26
CA ALA A 328 29.68 -50.52 -20.92
C ALA A 328 31.14 -50.90 -20.66
N MET A 329 31.36 -51.95 -19.87
CA MET A 329 32.65 -52.61 -19.74
C MET A 329 32.71 -53.73 -20.77
N ILE A 330 33.70 -53.68 -21.66
CA ILE A 330 33.88 -54.69 -22.70
C ILE A 330 35.04 -55.61 -22.31
N LEU A 331 34.76 -56.91 -22.32
CA LEU A 331 35.71 -57.96 -22.03
C LEU A 331 35.80 -58.92 -23.20
N GLY A 332 37.01 -59.27 -23.62
CA GLY A 332 37.27 -60.29 -24.63
C GLY A 332 38.14 -61.38 -24.07
N ALA A 333 37.77 -62.64 -24.28
CA ALA A 333 38.47 -63.81 -23.78
C ALA A 333 38.61 -64.88 -24.87
N THR A 334 39.77 -65.53 -24.96
CA THR A 334 40.04 -66.56 -25.97
C THR A 334 40.73 -67.80 -25.38
N THR A 335 40.38 -68.98 -25.86
CA THR A 335 41.09 -70.24 -25.52
C THR A 335 42.24 -70.51 -26.50
N GLN A 336 43.16 -71.42 -26.12
CA GLN A 336 44.24 -71.88 -27.01
C GLN A 336 43.71 -72.60 -28.27
N ALA A 337 42.45 -73.06 -28.25
CA ALA A 337 41.78 -73.71 -29.38
C ALA A 337 41.15 -72.71 -30.37
N GLY A 338 41.32 -71.40 -30.18
CA GLY A 338 40.78 -70.37 -31.07
C GLY A 338 39.31 -70.03 -30.83
N LYS A 339 38.70 -70.50 -29.73
CA LYS A 339 37.33 -70.11 -29.32
C LYS A 339 37.36 -68.83 -28.52
N GLY A 340 36.49 -67.88 -28.85
CA GLY A 340 36.42 -66.55 -28.26
C GLY A 340 35.05 -66.24 -27.66
N ILE A 341 35.05 -65.48 -26.56
CA ILE A 341 33.86 -64.90 -25.94
C ILE A 341 34.13 -63.42 -25.72
N SER A 342 33.27 -62.56 -26.28
CA SER A 342 33.21 -61.14 -25.97
C SER A 342 31.98 -60.87 -25.10
N VAL A 343 32.16 -60.09 -24.05
CA VAL A 343 31.13 -59.73 -23.08
C VAL A 343 31.03 -58.21 -23.02
N SER A 344 29.81 -57.69 -23.06
CA SER A 344 29.52 -56.28 -22.81
C SER A 344 28.60 -56.16 -21.59
N VAL A 345 29.13 -55.55 -20.53
CA VAL A 345 28.42 -55.34 -19.26
C VAL A 345 28.00 -53.86 -19.22
N PRO A 346 26.73 -53.51 -19.50
CA PRO A 346 26.27 -52.14 -19.38
C PRO A 346 26.12 -51.73 -17.91
N ILE A 347 26.03 -50.42 -17.65
CA ILE A 347 25.81 -49.89 -16.30
C ILE A 347 24.44 -50.27 -15.72
N ALA A 348 23.45 -50.46 -16.59
CA ALA A 348 22.12 -50.94 -16.25
C ALA A 348 21.57 -51.76 -17.43
N GLY A 349 20.85 -52.84 -17.11
CA GLY A 349 20.25 -53.72 -18.11
C GLY A 349 20.92 -55.10 -18.18
N GLN A 350 20.76 -55.77 -19.31
CA GLN A 350 21.25 -57.13 -19.53
C GLN A 350 22.70 -57.15 -20.00
N VAL A 351 23.45 -58.16 -19.59
CA VAL A 351 24.81 -58.41 -20.10
C VAL A 351 24.71 -59.09 -21.46
N PHE A 352 25.46 -58.58 -22.44
CA PHE A 352 25.47 -59.10 -23.80
C PHE A 352 26.70 -59.96 -24.05
N TYR A 353 26.52 -61.01 -24.83
CA TYR A 353 27.57 -61.96 -25.21
C TYR A 353 27.67 -62.05 -26.72
N ASP A 354 28.89 -62.10 -27.22
CA ASP A 354 29.21 -62.49 -28.59
C ASP A 354 30.25 -63.62 -28.56
N VAL A 355 30.03 -64.67 -29.33
CA VAL A 355 30.83 -65.91 -29.27
C VAL A 355 31.38 -66.25 -30.66
N ASP A 356 32.68 -66.51 -30.71
CA ASP A 356 33.43 -66.78 -31.95
C ASP A 356 34.18 -68.12 -31.85
N GLY A 357 34.38 -68.80 -32.98
CA GLY A 357 35.06 -70.10 -33.07
C GLY A 357 34.26 -71.31 -32.58
N TYR A 358 32.99 -71.13 -32.16
CA TYR A 358 32.08 -72.23 -31.79
C TYR A 358 31.29 -72.73 -33.01
N VAL A 359 31.07 -74.05 -33.07
CA VAL A 359 30.27 -74.67 -34.14
C VAL A 359 28.79 -74.35 -33.91
N LYS A 360 28.16 -73.70 -34.90
CA LYS A 360 26.73 -73.40 -34.90
C LYS A 360 25.98 -74.55 -35.58
N HIS A 361 25.09 -75.21 -34.84
CA HIS A 361 24.17 -76.20 -35.35
C HIS A 361 22.81 -75.57 -35.66
N SER A 362 21.97 -76.23 -36.45
CA SER A 362 20.61 -75.78 -36.72
C SER A 362 19.66 -76.94 -36.48
N VAL A 363 18.61 -76.71 -35.71
CA VAL A 363 17.61 -77.74 -35.35
C VAL A 363 16.23 -77.27 -35.78
N ALA A 364 15.41 -78.19 -36.27
CA ALA A 364 14.03 -77.91 -36.61
C ALA A 364 13.21 -77.65 -35.33
N THR A 365 12.53 -76.50 -35.28
CA THR A 365 11.58 -76.15 -34.23
C THR A 365 10.24 -76.86 -34.45
N VAL A 366 9.41 -76.89 -33.41
CA VAL A 366 8.09 -77.55 -33.41
C VAL A 366 7.16 -76.97 -34.48
N ASP A 367 7.39 -75.72 -34.89
CA ASP A 367 6.62 -75.01 -35.93
C ASP A 367 7.19 -75.17 -37.36
N GLY A 368 8.20 -76.04 -37.55
CA GLY A 368 8.79 -76.32 -38.86
C GLY A 368 9.84 -75.32 -39.35
N ASN A 369 10.23 -74.35 -38.51
CA ASN A 369 11.32 -73.40 -38.80
C ASN A 369 12.66 -73.96 -38.31
N THR A 370 13.79 -73.49 -38.85
CA THR A 370 15.14 -73.87 -38.35
C THR A 370 15.63 -72.85 -37.34
N ALA A 371 15.90 -73.26 -36.10
CA ALA A 371 16.55 -72.44 -35.08
C ALA A 371 18.05 -72.77 -35.02
N ALA A 372 18.89 -71.73 -34.95
CA ALA A 372 20.32 -71.90 -34.71
C ALA A 372 20.55 -72.25 -33.24
N ILE A 373 21.34 -73.30 -32.98
CA ILE A 373 21.74 -73.73 -31.65
C ILE A 373 23.27 -73.75 -31.60
N CYS A 374 23.83 -73.20 -30.53
CA CYS A 374 25.26 -73.23 -30.28
C CYS A 374 25.50 -74.01 -28.97
N ASP A 375 25.24 -75.32 -28.99
CA ASP A 375 25.19 -76.17 -27.77
C ASP A 375 26.44 -76.04 -26.91
N GLU A 376 27.62 -76.00 -27.55
CA GLU A 376 28.89 -75.85 -26.85
C GLU A 376 29.06 -74.46 -26.22
N ALA A 377 28.69 -73.39 -26.94
CA ALA A 377 28.79 -72.03 -26.41
C ALA A 377 27.76 -71.79 -25.29
N GLU A 378 26.53 -72.29 -25.45
CA GLU A 378 25.50 -72.24 -24.41
C GLU A 378 25.93 -73.02 -23.17
N GLN A 379 26.52 -74.21 -23.33
CA GLN A 379 27.04 -74.98 -22.19
C GLN A 379 28.14 -74.22 -21.44
N VAL A 380 29.09 -73.61 -22.17
CA VAL A 380 30.17 -72.81 -21.57
C VAL A 380 29.61 -71.59 -20.84
N LEU A 381 28.68 -70.84 -21.47
CA LEU A 381 28.05 -69.68 -20.83
C LEU A 381 27.22 -70.08 -19.60
N THR A 382 26.52 -71.22 -19.65
CA THR A 382 25.75 -71.75 -18.51
C THR A 382 26.67 -72.15 -17.35
N GLN A 383 27.80 -72.81 -17.63
CA GLN A 383 28.81 -73.14 -16.62
C GLN A 383 29.40 -71.88 -15.98
N MET A 384 29.71 -70.88 -16.80
CA MET A 384 30.16 -69.58 -16.31
C MET A 384 29.09 -68.92 -15.43
N HIS A 385 27.81 -68.93 -15.83
CA HIS A 385 26.71 -68.40 -15.03
C HIS A 385 26.56 -69.11 -13.68
N THR A 386 26.66 -70.44 -13.66
CA THR A 386 26.63 -71.21 -12.40
C THR A 386 27.81 -70.85 -11.50
N ALA A 387 29.02 -70.76 -12.06
CA ALA A 387 30.20 -70.36 -11.31
C ALA A 387 30.12 -68.91 -10.79
N LEU A 388 29.50 -68.00 -11.54
CA LEU A 388 29.25 -66.61 -11.10
C LEU A 388 28.26 -66.55 -9.93
N GLU A 389 27.20 -67.34 -9.96
CA GLU A 389 26.24 -67.42 -8.85
C GLU A 389 26.89 -68.05 -7.61
N ASP A 390 27.64 -69.15 -7.77
CA ASP A 390 28.24 -69.89 -6.65
C ASP A 390 29.40 -69.13 -5.99
N ASN A 391 30.29 -68.52 -6.79
CA ASN A 391 31.52 -67.91 -6.28
C ASN A 391 31.36 -66.43 -5.94
N PHE A 392 30.48 -65.71 -6.64
CA PHE A 392 30.34 -64.24 -6.53
C PHE A 392 28.92 -63.79 -6.18
N GLY A 393 27.94 -64.71 -6.10
CA GLY A 393 26.54 -64.37 -5.85
C GLY A 393 25.90 -63.57 -7.00
N VAL A 394 26.52 -63.55 -8.18
CA VAL A 394 26.03 -62.81 -9.35
C VAL A 394 25.09 -63.71 -10.14
N ARG A 395 23.79 -63.41 -10.08
CA ARG A 395 22.78 -64.13 -10.86
C ARG A 395 22.65 -63.53 -12.25
N MET A 396 23.02 -64.32 -13.25
CA MET A 396 22.89 -63.93 -14.65
C MET A 396 21.51 -64.32 -15.20
N GLY A 397 20.99 -63.51 -16.11
CA GLY A 397 19.76 -63.83 -16.83
C GLY A 397 19.96 -64.96 -17.84
N GLU A 398 18.88 -65.38 -18.51
CA GLU A 398 18.95 -66.42 -19.53
C GLU A 398 19.88 -66.01 -20.69
N VAL A 399 20.68 -66.96 -21.18
CA VAL A 399 21.50 -66.78 -22.38
C VAL A 399 20.59 -66.69 -23.61
N LEU A 400 20.43 -65.48 -24.17
CA LEU A 400 19.64 -65.22 -25.37
C LEU A 400 20.55 -64.98 -26.58
N TRP A 401 20.17 -65.50 -27.75
CA TRP A 401 20.82 -65.18 -29.03
C TRP A 401 19.79 -65.09 -30.16
N GLN A 402 20.18 -64.43 -31.25
CA GLN A 402 19.31 -64.22 -32.41
C GLN A 402 18.88 -65.57 -33.03
N GLY A 403 17.57 -65.86 -33.02
CA GLY A 403 17.00 -67.11 -33.53
C GLY A 403 16.77 -68.21 -32.48
N LYS A 404 17.04 -67.95 -31.19
CA LYS A 404 16.64 -68.83 -30.08
C LYS A 404 15.11 -68.77 -29.90
N ASP A 405 14.47 -69.93 -29.74
CA ASP A 405 13.03 -70.04 -29.51
C ASP A 405 12.65 -69.42 -28.15
N THR A 406 11.83 -68.36 -28.18
CA THR A 406 11.39 -67.59 -27.01
C THR A 406 10.54 -68.39 -26.02
N ASN A 407 10.02 -69.56 -26.41
CA ASN A 407 9.13 -70.37 -25.58
C ASN A 407 9.84 -71.54 -24.87
N ARG A 408 11.17 -71.68 -24.98
CA ARG A 408 11.86 -72.92 -24.57
C ARG A 408 12.05 -73.12 -23.07
N VAL A 409 12.11 -72.08 -22.22
CA VAL A 409 11.84 -72.07 -20.75
C VAL A 409 11.97 -70.63 -20.25
N LEU A 410 10.86 -69.98 -19.89
CA LEU A 410 10.87 -68.67 -19.23
C LEU A 410 11.26 -68.82 -17.75
N ARG A 411 12.47 -68.39 -17.39
CA ARG A 411 12.79 -67.98 -16.01
C ARG A 411 13.26 -66.54 -16.03
N GLN A 412 12.34 -65.61 -15.77
CA GLN A 412 12.67 -64.21 -15.48
C GLN A 412 13.33 -64.10 -14.11
N ALA A 413 14.41 -63.34 -14.04
CA ALA A 413 15.04 -62.93 -12.79
C ALA A 413 15.00 -61.40 -12.71
N ASP A 414 14.13 -60.87 -11.85
CA ASP A 414 13.90 -59.43 -11.68
C ASP A 414 14.57 -58.84 -10.41
N GLN A 415 15.27 -59.61 -9.57
CA GLN A 415 15.72 -59.12 -8.25
C GLN A 415 17.04 -59.71 -7.72
N LEU A 416 17.82 -58.83 -7.07
CA LEU A 416 18.94 -59.15 -6.16
C LEU A 416 18.44 -59.44 -4.74
N PRO A 417 19.27 -60.04 -3.84
CA PRO A 417 18.85 -60.39 -2.48
C PRO A 417 18.47 -59.14 -1.67
N SER A 418 17.28 -59.14 -1.09
CA SER A 418 16.93 -58.19 -0.03
C SER A 418 17.67 -58.57 1.25
N SER A 419 18.30 -57.58 1.88
CA SER A 419 19.03 -57.70 3.14
C SER A 419 18.08 -57.98 4.32
N GLN A 420 17.53 -59.19 4.40
CA GLN A 420 16.88 -59.72 5.59
C GLN A 420 17.21 -61.20 5.74
N GLN A 421 18.46 -61.50 6.12
CA GLN A 421 18.75 -62.73 6.84
C GLN A 421 18.90 -62.43 8.32
N THR A 422 17.77 -62.60 9.00
CA THR A 422 17.62 -62.75 10.43
C THR A 422 18.66 -63.73 10.95
N ARG A 423 19.62 -63.25 11.74
CA ARG A 423 20.43 -64.11 12.61
C ARG A 423 19.52 -64.67 13.70
N SER A 424 18.92 -65.83 13.45
CA SER A 424 18.37 -66.68 14.50
C SER A 424 19.54 -67.32 15.26
N ARG A 425 19.83 -66.74 16.43
CA ARG A 425 20.66 -67.36 17.47
C ARG A 425 19.78 -68.28 18.33
N SER A 426 20.10 -69.56 18.34
CA SER A 426 19.84 -70.54 19.41
C SER A 426 20.92 -71.60 19.22
N VAL A 427 21.86 -71.87 20.13
CA VAL A 427 21.81 -71.97 21.60
C VAL A 427 23.01 -71.27 22.22
#